data_AF-A0AAQ3RVG1-F1
#
_entry.id   AF-A0AAQ3RVG1-F1
#
_cell.length_a   1.000
_cell.length_b   1.000
_cell.length_c   1.000
_cell.angle_alpha   90.00
_cell.angle_beta   90.00
_cell.angle_gamma   90.00
#
_symmetry.space_group_name_H-M   'P 1'
#
loop_
_entity.id
_entity.type
_entity.pdbx_description
1 polymer ?
#
loop_
_entity_poly.entity_id
_entity_poly.type
_entity_poly.pdbx_seq_one_letter_code
_entity_poly.pdbx_strand_id
1 'polypeptide(L)'
;MDQQRDFALTQMRKSVEKLGSSAEDFNFLPLCGTENIKGYGDHTLIRFLIARSMEVEKAAKMFVQWQKWRSAMVPNGFISESEIPDELEARKIFLQGLSGDKFPLMISYYPERLAKCYILHMPWFFVSVWKLVSRFLEKATLEKVVIVTNEDETREFVREVGEEVLPEVYGGKAKLVAIQDVELEPMQNGSN
;
A
#
# COMPACT_ATOMS: atom_id res chain seq x y z
N MET A 1 -14.86 2.67 23.35
CA MET A 1 -13.68 2.37 22.49
C MET A 1 -12.91 3.65 22.14
N ASP A 2 -13.61 4.78 21.99
CA ASP A 2 -13.00 6.05 21.57
C ASP A 2 -12.16 6.74 22.65
N GLN A 3 -12.57 6.66 23.92
CA GLN A 3 -11.81 7.29 25.02
C GLN A 3 -10.36 6.78 25.17
N GLN A 4 -10.11 5.49 24.89
CA GLN A 4 -8.76 4.92 24.91
C GLN A 4 -7.92 5.42 23.73
N ARG A 5 -8.55 5.63 22.56
CA ARG A 5 -7.89 6.16 21.36
C ARG A 5 -7.55 7.64 21.53
N ASP A 6 -8.48 8.43 22.07
CA ASP A 6 -8.27 9.85 22.35
C ASP A 6 -7.16 10.07 23.38
N PHE A 7 -7.12 9.20 24.41
CA PHE A 7 -6.04 9.20 25.38
C PHE A 7 -4.70 8.85 24.74
N ALA A 8 -4.63 7.79 23.94
CA ALA A 8 -3.40 7.39 23.24
C ALA A 8 -2.92 8.47 22.26
N LEU A 9 -3.83 9.13 21.54
CA LEU A 9 -3.53 10.27 20.68
C LEU A 9 -2.94 11.44 21.46
N THR A 10 -3.52 11.76 22.61
CA THR A 10 -3.03 12.83 23.48
C THR A 10 -1.63 12.53 24.01
N GLN A 11 -1.38 11.27 24.42
CA GLN A 11 -0.05 10.85 24.86
C GLN A 11 0.96 10.84 23.71
N MET A 12 0.53 10.43 22.50
CA MET A 12 1.38 10.43 21.33
C MET A 12 1.82 11.84 20.95
N ARG A 13 0.91 12.82 20.96
CA ARG A 13 1.23 14.23 20.70
C ARG A 13 2.32 14.74 21.66
N LYS A 14 2.14 14.50 22.96
CA LYS A 14 3.13 14.86 23.99
C LYS A 14 4.48 14.14 23.81
N SER A 15 4.45 12.87 23.44
CA SER A 15 5.65 12.08 23.21
C SER A 15 6.43 12.56 21.98
N VAL A 16 5.74 12.90 20.89
CA VAL A 16 6.33 13.50 19.69
C VAL A 16 6.92 14.88 19.99
N GLU A 17 6.22 15.74 20.72
CA GLU A 17 6.74 17.04 21.17
C GLU A 17 8.03 16.88 21.99
N LYS A 18 8.02 15.96 22.96
CA LYS A 18 9.20 15.66 23.78
C LYS A 18 10.38 15.16 22.95
N LEU A 19 10.13 14.28 21.97
CA LEU A 19 11.16 13.75 21.07
C LEU A 19 11.67 14.81 20.09
N GLY A 20 10.84 15.78 19.71
CA GLY A 20 11.21 16.92 18.88
C GLY A 20 12.07 17.94 19.64
N SER A 21 11.71 18.28 20.88
CA SER A 21 12.46 19.25 21.70
C SER A 21 13.84 18.76 22.17
N SER A 22 14.07 17.44 22.19
CA SER A 22 15.36 16.86 22.56
C SER A 22 16.38 16.86 21.41
N ALA A 23 15.96 17.19 20.19
CA ALA A 23 16.85 17.32 19.04
C ALA A 23 17.11 18.81 18.80
N GLU A 24 18.10 19.37 19.50
CA GLU A 24 18.74 20.61 19.07
C GLU A 24 19.44 20.34 17.74
N ASP A 25 18.73 20.57 16.64
CA ASP A 25 19.23 21.03 15.35
C ASP A 25 18.15 20.79 14.29
N PHE A 26 18.10 21.71 13.33
CA PHE A 26 17.26 21.78 12.13
C PHE A 26 15.96 22.56 12.27
N ASN A 27 16.02 23.76 11.69
CA ASN A 27 14.89 24.52 11.16
C ASN A 27 13.90 23.57 10.47
N PHE A 28 12.81 23.28 11.18
CA PHE A 28 11.67 22.56 10.63
C PHE A 28 11.06 23.48 9.58
N LEU A 29 11.47 23.34 8.31
CA LEU A 29 10.76 23.99 7.21
C LEU A 29 9.29 23.56 7.27
N PRO A 30 8.34 24.50 7.07
CA PRO A 30 6.92 24.22 7.20
C PRO A 30 6.51 23.23 6.11
N LEU A 31 6.42 21.96 6.46
CA LEU A 31 5.75 20.95 5.65
C LEU A 31 4.28 21.39 5.54
N CYS A 32 3.92 21.95 4.37
CA CYS A 32 2.60 22.47 4.05
C CYS A 32 2.10 23.55 5.02
N GLY A 33 2.61 24.78 4.95
CA GLY A 33 1.89 26.00 5.37
C GLY A 33 1.33 26.07 6.80
N THR A 34 1.66 25.15 7.70
CA THR A 34 1.14 25.17 9.08
C THR A 34 2.30 25.14 10.06
N GLU A 35 2.47 26.26 10.77
CA GLU A 35 3.58 26.57 11.68
C GLU A 35 3.59 25.75 12.99
N ASN A 36 2.99 24.56 13.05
CA ASN A 36 2.87 23.82 14.30
C ASN A 36 2.79 22.31 14.10
N ILE A 37 3.18 21.56 15.14
CA ILE A 37 2.88 20.12 15.36
C ILE A 37 1.37 19.81 15.20
N LYS A 38 0.52 20.85 15.15
CA LYS A 38 -0.90 20.86 14.79
C LYS A 38 -1.22 20.55 13.31
N GLY A 39 -0.25 20.44 12.41
CA GLY A 39 -0.50 20.23 10.98
C GLY A 39 -1.03 18.85 10.58
N TYR A 40 -0.80 17.82 11.40
CA TYR A 40 -1.25 16.46 11.10
C TYR A 40 -2.57 16.14 11.84
N GLY A 41 -3.61 15.77 11.08
CA GLY A 41 -4.89 15.34 11.63
C GLY A 41 -4.79 14.04 12.43
N ASP A 42 -5.73 13.84 13.37
CA ASP A 42 -5.75 12.68 14.27
C ASP A 42 -5.71 11.34 13.52
N HIS A 43 -6.34 11.26 12.34
CA HIS A 43 -6.28 10.08 11.47
C HIS A 43 -4.85 9.68 11.09
N THR A 44 -3.96 10.64 10.86
CA THR A 44 -2.55 10.34 10.55
C THR A 44 -1.88 9.73 11.76
N LEU A 45 -2.01 10.33 12.94
CA LEU A 45 -1.40 9.82 14.17
C LEU A 45 -1.94 8.43 14.56
N ILE A 46 -3.25 8.21 14.40
CA ILE A 46 -3.89 6.91 14.61
C ILE A 46 -3.25 5.83 13.73
N ARG A 47 -2.87 6.11 12.47
CA ARG A 47 -2.22 5.10 11.60
C ARG A 47 -0.91 4.60 12.20
N PHE A 48 -0.11 5.48 12.80
CA PHE A 48 1.14 5.10 13.44
C PHE A 48 0.91 4.34 14.76
N LEU A 49 -0.11 4.75 15.54
CA LEU A 49 -0.52 4.02 16.73
C LEU A 49 -0.96 2.60 16.39
N ILE A 50 -1.88 2.43 15.44
CA ILE A 50 -2.36 1.11 14.98
C ILE A 50 -1.18 0.27 14.48
N ALA A 51 -0.32 0.85 13.64
CA ALA A 51 0.83 0.14 13.08
C ALA A 51 1.85 -0.32 14.14
N ARG A 52 1.83 0.25 15.35
CA ARG A 52 2.66 -0.13 16.50
C ARG A 52 1.81 -0.70 17.65
N SER A 53 0.64 -1.27 17.35
CA SER A 53 -0.22 -1.94 18.33
C SER A 53 -0.63 -1.06 19.51
N MET A 54 -0.88 0.23 19.25
CA MET A 54 -1.23 1.28 20.22
C MET A 54 -0.12 1.62 21.24
N GLU A 55 1.12 1.17 21.00
CA GLU A 55 2.28 1.51 21.83
C GLU A 55 2.77 2.94 21.51
N VAL A 56 2.47 3.87 22.41
CA VAL A 56 2.62 5.32 22.18
C VAL A 56 4.06 5.72 21.85
N GLU A 57 5.04 5.24 22.61
CA GLU A 57 6.45 5.62 22.49
C GLU A 57 7.06 5.09 21.19
N LYS A 58 6.72 3.84 20.83
CA LYS A 58 7.15 3.22 19.57
C LYS A 58 6.52 3.94 18.38
N ALA A 59 5.23 4.28 18.46
CA ALA A 59 4.52 5.04 17.45
C ALA A 59 5.11 6.45 17.27
N ALA A 60 5.37 7.16 18.36
CA ALA A 60 5.97 8.49 18.34
C ALA A 60 7.38 8.47 17.73
N LYS A 61 8.22 7.51 18.09
CA LYS A 61 9.55 7.35 17.49
C LYS A 61 9.48 7.08 15.99
N MET A 62 8.57 6.19 15.57
CA MET A 62 8.35 5.88 14.16
C MET A 62 7.84 7.11 13.38
N PHE A 63 6.95 7.90 13.99
CA PHE A 63 6.42 9.13 13.41
C PHE A 63 7.52 10.18 13.22
N VAL A 64 8.34 10.44 14.24
CA VAL A 64 9.47 11.38 14.14
C VAL A 64 10.48 10.94 13.08
N GLN A 65 10.80 9.64 13.01
CA GLN A 65 11.68 9.11 11.97
C GLN A 65 11.09 9.30 10.56
N TRP A 66 9.79 9.06 10.41
CA TRP A 66 9.08 9.31 9.16
C TRP A 66 9.08 10.79 8.76
N GLN A 67 8.91 11.71 9.72
CA GLN A 67 9.01 13.16 9.47
C GLN A 67 10.41 13.54 8.98
N LYS A 68 11.47 13.00 9.61
CA LYS A 68 12.85 13.22 9.18
C LYS A 68 13.09 12.76 7.74
N TRP A 69 12.64 11.55 7.41
CA TRP A 69 12.71 11.02 6.04
C TRP A 69 11.94 11.89 5.05
N ARG A 70 10.72 12.33 5.40
CA ARG A 70 9.91 13.19 4.52
C ARG A 70 10.56 14.54 4.27
N SER A 71 11.14 15.17 5.29
CA SER A 71 11.87 16.43 5.13
C SER A 71 13.08 16.26 4.18
N ALA A 72 13.79 15.13 4.27
CA ALA A 72 14.93 14.84 3.40
C ALA A 72 14.53 14.50 1.95
N MET A 73 13.46 13.71 1.75
CA MET A 73 13.08 13.19 0.44
C MET A 73 12.08 14.09 -0.31
N VAL A 74 11.31 14.90 0.42
CA VAL A 74 10.27 15.78 -0.13
C VAL A 74 10.40 17.16 0.54
N PRO A 75 11.49 17.90 0.27
CA PRO A 75 11.80 19.14 0.98
C PRO A 75 10.74 20.22 0.78
N ASN A 76 10.06 20.22 -0.36
CA ASN A 76 8.97 21.15 -0.67
C ASN A 76 7.60 20.67 -0.16
N GLY A 77 7.54 19.52 0.52
CA GLY A 77 6.33 18.91 1.06
C GLY A 77 5.43 18.22 0.03
N PHE A 78 5.54 18.60 -1.24
CA PHE A 78 4.96 17.91 -2.39
C PHE A 78 6.05 17.56 -3.40
N ILE A 79 5.76 16.56 -4.23
CA ILE A 79 6.54 16.23 -5.42
C ILE A 79 5.73 16.78 -6.59
N SER A 80 6.34 17.61 -7.44
CA SER A 80 5.62 18.19 -8.58
C SER A 80 5.26 17.11 -9.60
N GLU A 81 4.11 17.22 -10.26
CA GLU A 81 3.75 16.32 -11.37
C GLU A 81 4.80 16.33 -12.49
N SER A 82 5.55 17.44 -12.64
CA SER A 82 6.66 17.57 -13.59
C SER A 82 7.93 16.79 -13.19
N GLU A 83 8.03 16.31 -11.95
CA GLU A 83 9.19 15.52 -11.45
C GLU A 83 8.97 14.00 -11.57
N ILE A 84 7.76 13.58 -11.92
CA ILE A 84 7.33 12.20 -12.08
C ILE A 84 6.88 11.77 -13.52
N PRO A 85 7.07 12.53 -14.62
CA PRO A 85 6.60 12.10 -15.96
C PRO A 85 7.13 10.73 -16.35
N ASP A 86 8.44 10.51 -16.22
CA ASP A 86 9.09 9.26 -16.62
C ASP A 86 8.63 8.06 -15.76
N GLU A 87 8.29 8.29 -14.48
CA GLU A 87 7.80 7.26 -13.57
C GLU A 87 6.31 6.95 -13.75
N LEU A 88 5.50 7.95 -14.10
CA LEU A 88 4.08 7.77 -14.45
C LEU A 88 3.92 7.12 -15.83
N GLU A 89 4.72 7.54 -16.82
CA GLU A 89 4.72 6.98 -18.17
C GLU A 89 5.13 5.50 -18.17
N ALA A 90 5.97 5.08 -17.23
CA ALA A 90 6.37 3.70 -17.06
C ALA A 90 5.23 2.77 -16.54
N ARG A 91 4.06 3.30 -16.18
CA ARG A 91 2.84 2.53 -15.81
C ARG A 91 3.10 1.43 -14.77
N LYS A 92 3.91 1.72 -13.75
CA LYS A 92 4.40 0.71 -12.79
C LYS A 92 3.43 0.40 -11.65
N ILE A 93 2.37 1.20 -11.47
CA ILE A 93 1.40 1.08 -10.37
C ILE A 93 -0.03 1.29 -10.87
N PHE A 94 -0.93 0.34 -10.56
CA PHE A 94 -2.36 0.40 -10.86
C PHE A 94 -3.15 0.20 -9.56
N LEU A 95 -4.24 0.94 -9.38
CA LEU A 95 -5.15 0.78 -8.24
C LEU A 95 -6.47 0.19 -8.77
N GLN A 96 -6.84 -1.01 -8.32
CA GLN A 96 -8.06 -1.71 -8.74
C GLN A 96 -9.01 -1.89 -7.56
N GLY A 97 -9.72 -0.83 -7.20
CA GLY A 97 -10.81 -0.92 -6.22
C GLY A 97 -10.38 -1.46 -4.84
N LEU A 98 -11.34 -2.04 -4.12
CA LEU A 98 -11.13 -2.63 -2.80
C LEU A 98 -11.28 -4.15 -2.87
N SER A 99 -10.44 -4.88 -2.13
CA SER A 99 -10.61 -6.31 -1.85
C SER A 99 -11.90 -6.57 -1.04
N GLY A 100 -12.34 -7.84 -0.95
CA GLY A 100 -13.49 -8.25 -0.14
C GLY A 100 -13.42 -7.78 1.31
N ASP A 101 -12.20 -7.63 1.85
CA ASP A 101 -11.93 -7.09 3.19
C ASP A 101 -11.80 -5.55 3.23
N LYS A 102 -12.23 -4.86 2.18
CA LYS A 102 -12.22 -3.39 2.02
C LYS A 102 -10.83 -2.73 2.01
N PHE A 103 -9.77 -3.48 1.73
CA PHE A 103 -8.43 -2.92 1.52
C PHE A 103 -8.21 -2.52 0.05
N PRO A 104 -7.60 -1.37 -0.24
CA PRO A 104 -7.31 -0.97 -1.62
C PRO A 104 -6.34 -1.94 -2.29
N LEU A 105 -6.71 -2.46 -3.46
CA LEU A 105 -5.87 -3.35 -4.25
C LEU A 105 -4.95 -2.50 -5.12
N MET A 106 -3.67 -2.47 -4.77
CA MET A 106 -2.64 -1.76 -5.52
C MET A 106 -1.73 -2.79 -6.21
N ILE A 107 -1.79 -2.84 -7.53
CA ILE A 107 -0.94 -3.66 -8.39
C ILE A 107 0.32 -2.86 -8.68
N SER A 108 1.47 -3.33 -8.23
CA SER A 108 2.73 -2.59 -8.35
C SER A 108 3.87 -3.55 -8.67
N TYR A 109 4.77 -3.16 -9.57
CA TYR A 109 5.98 -3.94 -9.89
C TYR A 109 7.06 -3.78 -8.80
N TYR A 110 6.74 -4.17 -7.56
CA TYR A 110 7.68 -4.25 -6.43
C TYR A 110 7.54 -5.63 -5.76
N PRO A 111 8.57 -6.50 -5.79
CA PRO A 111 8.48 -7.89 -5.29
C PRO A 111 8.13 -7.99 -3.79
N GLU A 112 8.48 -6.97 -3.01
CA GLU A 112 8.20 -6.83 -1.57
C GLU A 112 6.70 -6.59 -1.25
N ARG A 113 5.90 -6.10 -2.21
CA ARG A 113 4.46 -5.83 -2.05
C ARG A 113 3.54 -6.82 -2.77
N LEU A 114 4.11 -7.72 -3.56
CA LEU A 114 3.37 -8.76 -4.27
C LEU A 114 2.82 -9.77 -3.26
N ALA A 115 1.52 -10.03 -3.26
CA ALA A 115 0.91 -11.08 -2.43
C ALA A 115 0.95 -12.44 -3.15
N LYS A 116 0.48 -12.49 -4.39
CA LYS A 116 0.55 -13.64 -5.30
C LYS A 116 0.67 -13.17 -6.76
N CYS A 117 1.29 -13.99 -7.60
CA CYS A 117 1.44 -13.79 -9.03
C CYS A 117 0.98 -15.07 -9.75
N TYR A 118 -0.08 -14.98 -10.54
CA TYR A 118 -0.56 -16.09 -11.35
C TYR A 118 -0.07 -15.96 -12.78
N ILE A 119 0.53 -17.02 -13.29
CA ILE A 119 0.90 -17.14 -14.70
C ILE A 119 -0.11 -18.09 -15.33
N LEU A 120 -0.86 -17.59 -16.31
CA LEU A 120 -1.94 -18.30 -17.02
C LEU A 120 -1.57 -18.48 -18.49
N HIS A 121 -2.12 -19.51 -19.15
CA HIS A 121 -1.96 -19.80 -20.60
C HIS A 121 -0.52 -19.78 -21.14
N MET A 122 0.48 -19.95 -20.28
CA MET A 122 1.87 -20.12 -20.64
C MET A 122 2.11 -21.40 -21.46
N PRO A 123 2.97 -21.34 -22.48
CA PRO A 123 3.32 -22.52 -23.28
C PRO A 123 3.97 -23.62 -22.44
N TRP A 124 3.85 -24.87 -22.90
CA TRP A 124 4.39 -26.06 -22.21
C TRP A 124 5.89 -25.98 -21.87
N PHE A 125 6.69 -25.28 -22.69
CA PHE A 125 8.12 -25.10 -22.44
C PHE A 125 8.44 -24.10 -21.31
N PHE A 126 7.46 -23.32 -20.85
CA PHE A 126 7.64 -22.29 -19.82
C PHE A 126 8.08 -22.90 -18.48
N VAL A 127 7.66 -24.13 -18.17
CA VAL A 127 8.12 -24.85 -16.96
C VAL A 127 9.64 -25.00 -16.94
N SER A 128 10.26 -25.23 -18.10
CA SER A 128 11.73 -25.32 -18.23
C SER A 128 12.41 -23.98 -18.03
N VAL A 129 11.84 -22.90 -18.58
CA VAL A 129 12.33 -21.53 -18.38
C VAL A 129 12.20 -21.12 -16.91
N TRP A 130 11.06 -21.42 -16.28
CA TRP A 130 10.81 -21.14 -14.88
C TRP A 130 11.82 -21.82 -13.97
N LYS A 131 12.20 -23.07 -14.24
CA LYS A 131 13.26 -23.78 -13.49
C LYS A 131 14.63 -23.10 -13.60
N LEU A 132 14.90 -22.38 -14.69
CA LEU A 132 16.15 -21.63 -14.85
C LEU A 132 16.08 -20.30 -14.09
N VAL A 133 14.96 -19.57 -14.24
CA VAL A 133 14.74 -18.25 -13.62
C VAL A 133 14.58 -18.36 -12.11
N SER A 134 13.90 -19.39 -11.61
CA SER A 134 13.63 -19.58 -10.18
C SER A 134 14.90 -19.70 -9.34
N ARG A 135 16.02 -20.11 -9.93
CA ARG A 135 17.33 -20.19 -9.26
C ARG A 135 17.91 -18.83 -8.88
N PHE A 136 17.44 -17.76 -9.51
CA PHE A 136 17.88 -16.39 -9.26
C PHE A 136 16.91 -15.61 -8.36
N LEU A 137 15.78 -16.22 -7.97
CA LEU A 137 14.77 -15.58 -7.13
C LEU A 137 14.89 -16.05 -5.68
N GLU A 138 14.74 -15.10 -4.75
CA GLU A 138 14.69 -15.42 -3.33
C GLU A 138 13.40 -16.19 -2.98
N LYS A 139 13.48 -17.05 -1.95
CA LYS A 139 12.38 -17.92 -1.51
C LYS A 139 11.05 -17.20 -1.30
N ALA A 140 11.08 -16.02 -0.66
CA ALA A 140 9.87 -15.23 -0.42
C ALA A 140 9.19 -14.77 -1.72
N THR A 141 9.95 -14.59 -2.81
CA THR A 141 9.40 -14.25 -4.13
C THR A 141 8.88 -15.50 -4.84
N LEU A 142 9.58 -16.64 -4.71
CA LEU A 142 9.16 -17.91 -5.30
C LEU A 142 7.83 -18.41 -4.76
N GLU A 143 7.62 -18.32 -3.45
CA GLU A 143 6.39 -18.78 -2.78
C GLU A 143 5.13 -18.02 -3.26
N LYS A 144 5.30 -16.87 -3.90
CA LYS A 144 4.21 -16.04 -4.41
C LYS A 144 3.82 -16.38 -5.86
N VAL A 145 4.68 -17.07 -6.61
CA VAL A 145 4.42 -17.35 -8.03
C VAL A 145 3.71 -18.68 -8.19
N VAL A 146 2.52 -18.63 -8.78
CA VAL A 146 1.68 -19.78 -9.08
C VAL A 146 1.55 -19.90 -10.60
N ILE A 147 1.90 -21.06 -11.14
CA ILE A 147 1.74 -21.35 -12.57
C ILE A 147 0.52 -22.24 -12.71
N VAL A 148 -0.50 -21.76 -13.43
CA VAL A 148 -1.79 -22.44 -13.60
C VAL A 148 -1.79 -23.16 -14.93
N THR A 149 -1.60 -24.47 -14.91
CA THR A 149 -1.38 -25.32 -16.09
C THR A 149 -2.57 -26.20 -16.46
N ASN A 150 -3.40 -26.56 -15.48
CA ASN A 150 -4.51 -27.49 -15.68
C ASN A 150 -5.86 -26.92 -15.20
N GLU A 151 -6.94 -27.64 -15.52
CA GLU A 151 -8.30 -27.22 -15.19
C GLU A 151 -8.54 -27.15 -13.69
N ASP A 152 -7.95 -28.04 -12.90
CA ASP A 152 -8.12 -28.07 -11.44
C ASP A 152 -7.48 -26.81 -10.80
N GLU A 153 -6.26 -26.47 -11.21
CA GLU A 153 -5.56 -25.24 -10.83
C GLU A 153 -6.30 -23.98 -11.31
N THR A 154 -6.93 -24.05 -12.48
CA THR A 154 -7.75 -22.95 -13.01
C THR A 154 -8.98 -22.71 -12.12
N ARG A 155 -9.67 -23.78 -11.70
CA ARG A 155 -10.80 -23.67 -10.77
C ARG A 155 -10.37 -23.12 -9.41
N GLU A 156 -9.21 -23.53 -8.90
CA GLU A 156 -8.67 -23.00 -7.65
C GLU A 156 -8.33 -21.52 -7.77
N PHE A 157 -7.67 -21.11 -8.87
CA PHE A 157 -7.39 -19.72 -9.18
C PHE A 157 -8.66 -18.86 -9.23
N VAL A 158 -9.68 -19.28 -9.98
CA VAL A 158 -10.96 -18.55 -10.07
C VAL A 158 -11.63 -18.43 -8.70
N ARG A 159 -11.62 -19.50 -7.90
CA ARG A 159 -12.17 -19.48 -6.54
C ARG A 159 -11.41 -18.53 -5.63
N GLU A 160 -10.08 -18.49 -5.72
CA GLU A 160 -9.24 -17.65 -4.87
C GLU A 160 -9.35 -16.17 -5.23
N VAL A 161 -9.36 -15.84 -6.52
CA VAL A 161 -9.49 -14.43 -6.97
C VAL A 161 -10.92 -13.92 -6.83
N GLY A 162 -11.92 -14.79 -7.03
CA GLY A 162 -13.33 -14.44 -7.00
C GLY A 162 -13.89 -14.30 -8.41
N GLU A 163 -14.90 -15.11 -8.73
CA GLU A 163 -15.52 -15.18 -10.06
C GLU A 163 -16.12 -13.84 -10.50
N GLU A 164 -16.69 -13.07 -9.57
CA GLU A 164 -17.39 -11.81 -9.87
C GLU A 164 -16.44 -10.65 -10.20
N VAL A 165 -15.18 -10.72 -9.76
CA VAL A 165 -14.15 -9.68 -10.02
C VAL A 165 -13.20 -10.08 -11.13
N LEU A 166 -13.10 -11.38 -11.43
CA LEU A 166 -12.21 -11.90 -12.44
C LEU A 166 -12.82 -11.71 -13.85
N PRO A 167 -12.05 -11.18 -14.83
CA PRO A 167 -12.53 -11.05 -16.19
C PRO A 167 -12.96 -12.37 -16.84
N GLU A 168 -13.93 -12.30 -17.75
CA GLU A 168 -14.42 -13.45 -18.54
C GLU A 168 -13.28 -14.20 -19.26
N VAL A 169 -12.29 -13.46 -19.79
CA VAL A 169 -11.13 -14.05 -20.48
C VAL A 169 -10.26 -14.95 -19.60
N TYR A 170 -10.41 -14.86 -18.27
CA TYR A 170 -9.69 -15.68 -17.30
C TYR A 170 -10.61 -16.65 -16.54
N GLY A 171 -11.87 -16.79 -16.98
CA GLY A 171 -12.84 -17.73 -16.41
C GLY A 171 -13.73 -17.16 -15.30
N GLY A 172 -13.79 -15.83 -15.15
CA GLY A 172 -14.75 -15.16 -14.27
C GLY A 172 -15.96 -14.58 -15.01
N LYS A 173 -16.66 -13.66 -14.35
CA LYS A 173 -17.89 -12.99 -14.84
C LYS A 173 -17.73 -11.48 -14.98
N ALA A 174 -16.58 -10.93 -14.61
CA ALA A 174 -16.36 -9.49 -14.67
C ALA A 174 -16.20 -9.03 -16.12
N LYS A 175 -16.86 -7.92 -16.45
CA LYS A 175 -16.64 -7.22 -17.71
C LYS A 175 -15.33 -6.43 -17.63
N LEU A 176 -14.49 -6.51 -18.65
CA LEU A 176 -13.28 -5.70 -18.76
C LEU A 176 -13.67 -4.21 -18.87
N VAL A 177 -13.32 -3.44 -17.85
CA VAL A 177 -13.47 -1.98 -17.83
C VAL A 177 -12.07 -1.39 -17.79
N ALA A 178 -11.80 -0.44 -18.71
CA ALA A 178 -10.52 0.26 -18.69
C ALA A 178 -10.46 1.19 -17.48
N ILE A 179 -9.29 1.35 -16.86
CA ILE A 179 -9.14 2.05 -15.57
C ILE A 179 -9.68 3.49 -15.62
N GLN A 180 -9.50 4.17 -16.75
CA GLN A 180 -10.02 5.51 -16.97
C GLN A 180 -11.56 5.59 -16.97
N ASP A 181 -12.25 4.47 -17.20
CA ASP A 181 -13.70 4.36 -17.28
C ASP A 181 -14.30 3.71 -16.03
N VAL A 182 -13.48 3.46 -14.99
CA VAL A 182 -13.95 2.89 -13.72
C VAL A 182 -14.64 3.99 -12.91
N GLU A 183 -15.97 3.95 -12.88
CA GLU A 183 -16.75 4.70 -11.90
C GLU A 183 -16.64 3.98 -10.55
N LEU A 184 -15.90 4.59 -9.62
CA LEU A 184 -15.86 4.11 -8.24
C LEU A 184 -17.16 4.51 -7.55
N GLU A 185 -17.90 3.51 -7.05
CA GLU A 185 -19.00 3.74 -6.12
C GLU A 185 -18.53 4.66 -4.99
N PRO A 186 -19.24 5.77 -4.69
CA PRO A 186 -18.90 6.63 -3.58
C PRO A 186 -18.88 5.79 -2.31
N MET A 187 -17.81 5.88 -1.52
CA MET A 187 -17.77 5.22 -0.21
C MET A 187 -19.05 5.58 0.55
N GLN A 188 -19.87 4.59 0.87
CA GLN A 188 -20.97 4.80 1.80
C GLN A 188 -20.34 5.21 3.13
N ASN A 189 -20.43 6.51 3.45
CA ASN A 189 -20.15 7.02 4.77
C ASN A 189 -20.98 6.18 5.74
N GLY A 190 -20.30 5.40 6.57
CA GLY A 190 -20.95 4.54 7.56
C GLY A 190 -21.89 5.37 8.42
N SER A 191 -23.18 5.24 8.16
CA SER A 191 -24.23 5.65 9.06
C SER A 191 -24.43 4.55 10.11
N ASN A 192 -24.23 4.96 11.36
CA ASN A 192 -24.36 4.28 12.67
C ASN A 192 -23.14 3.53 13.19
#